data_AF-A0A3G6T3A1-F1
#
_entry.id   AF-A0A3G6T3A1-F1
#
_cell.length_a   1.000
_cell.length_b   1.000
_cell.length_c   1.000
_cell.angle_alpha   90.00
_cell.angle_beta   90.00
_cell.angle_gamma   90.00
#
_symmetry.space_group_name_H-M   'P 1'
#
loop_
_entity.id
_entity.type
_entity.pdbx_description
1 polymer ?
#
loop_
_entity_poly.entity_id
_entity_poly.type
_entity_poly.pdbx_seq_one_letter_code
_entity_poly.pdbx_strand_id
1 'polypeptide(L)'
;MAYEKKKTQREIDAENIPDEFGVLKRFYLGVFYVIAVERMHGFRTFCEKHGLDTGNLSRIIKTPTMKFNPQYLSILVVHYGFSAHWLLTGEGPMIVNTEETPEE
;
A
#
# COMPACT_ATOMS: atom_id res chain seq x y z
N MET A 1 -5.09 -6.59 -28.67
CA MET A 1 -3.84 -6.91 -27.96
C MET A 1 -3.91 -6.26 -26.59
N ALA A 2 -3.99 -7.03 -25.51
CA ALA A 2 -3.94 -6.45 -24.17
C ALA A 2 -2.51 -5.91 -23.94
N TYR A 3 -2.36 -4.61 -23.75
CA TYR A 3 -1.08 -4.00 -23.39
C TYR A 3 -0.82 -4.34 -21.92
N GLU A 4 0.10 -5.28 -21.69
CA GLU A 4 0.55 -5.62 -20.35
C GLU A 4 1.43 -4.48 -19.83
N LYS A 5 0.90 -3.66 -18.91
CA LYS A 5 1.64 -2.55 -18.33
C LYS A 5 2.81 -3.14 -17.52
N LYS A 6 4.04 -2.87 -17.95
CA LYS A 6 5.23 -3.28 -17.20
C LYS A 6 5.20 -2.65 -15.80
N LYS A 7 5.52 -3.46 -14.79
CA LYS A 7 5.73 -2.98 -13.42
C LYS A 7 6.81 -1.90 -13.43
N THR A 8 6.55 -0.84 -12.67
CA THR A 8 7.51 0.22 -12.40
C THR A 8 8.62 -0.30 -11.48
N GLN A 9 9.77 0.36 -11.50
CA GLN A 9 10.87 0.00 -10.60
C GLN A 9 10.44 0.01 -9.12
N ARG A 10 9.56 0.93 -8.72
CA ARG A 10 9.08 0.99 -7.33
C ARG A 10 8.17 -0.18 -6.96
N GLU A 11 7.35 -0.68 -7.88
CA GLU A 11 6.56 -1.90 -7.63
C GLU A 11 7.47 -3.13 -7.45
N ILE A 12 8.52 -3.21 -8.26
CA ILE A 12 9.55 -4.26 -8.14
C ILE A 12 10.30 -4.12 -6.80
N ASP A 13 10.70 -2.90 -6.43
CA ASP A 13 11.38 -2.64 -5.15
C ASP A 13 10.49 -3.03 -3.96
N ALA A 14 9.17 -2.75 -4.02
CA ALA A 14 8.21 -3.14 -2.97
C ALA A 14 8.10 -4.66 -2.80
N GLU A 15 8.04 -5.41 -3.91
CA GLU A 15 7.94 -6.87 -3.88
C GLU A 15 9.20 -7.53 -3.28
N ASN A 16 10.36 -6.90 -3.47
CA ASN A 16 11.65 -7.34 -2.96
C ASN A 16 11.94 -6.91 -1.51
N ILE A 17 11.02 -6.19 -0.84
CA ILE A 17 11.18 -5.91 0.59
C ILE A 17 11.25 -7.25 1.36
N PRO A 18 12.28 -7.45 2.21
CA PRO A 18 12.42 -8.68 2.99
C PRO A 18 11.23 -8.91 3.91
N ASP A 19 10.88 -10.18 4.15
CA ASP A 19 9.65 -10.54 4.88
C ASP A 19 9.69 -10.14 6.36
N GLU A 20 10.88 -9.95 6.95
CA GLU A 20 11.05 -9.36 8.29
C GLU A 20 10.48 -7.92 8.39
N PHE A 21 10.30 -7.23 7.26
CA PHE A 21 9.62 -5.94 7.14
C PHE A 21 8.21 -6.08 6.55
N GLY A 22 7.50 -7.16 6.91
CA GLY A 22 6.20 -7.50 6.33
C GLY A 22 5.15 -6.38 6.38
N VAL A 23 5.10 -5.60 7.46
CA VAL A 23 4.18 -4.44 7.57
C VAL A 23 4.50 -3.38 6.52
N LEU A 24 5.79 -3.09 6.30
CA LEU A 24 6.23 -2.11 5.32
C LEU A 24 5.94 -2.61 3.89
N LYS A 25 6.23 -3.88 3.61
CA LYS A 25 5.91 -4.53 2.34
C LYS A 25 4.42 -4.39 2.02
N ARG A 26 3.55 -4.75 2.97
CA ARG A 26 2.09 -4.64 2.80
C ARG A 26 1.59 -3.22 2.65
N PHE A 27 2.20 -2.24 3.32
CA PHE A 27 1.92 -0.82 3.07
C PHE A 27 2.15 -0.46 1.60
N TYR A 28 3.32 -0.75 1.03
CA TYR A 28 3.58 -0.44 -0.38
C TYR A 28 2.68 -1.21 -1.34
N LEU A 29 2.43 -2.49 -1.08
CA LEU A 29 1.50 -3.28 -1.89
C LEU A 29 0.09 -2.66 -1.88
N GLY A 30 -0.39 -2.23 -0.72
CA GLY A 30 -1.66 -1.52 -0.61
C GLY A 30 -1.67 -0.19 -1.36
N VAL A 31 -0.59 0.59 -1.29
CA VAL A 31 -0.44 1.83 -2.05
C VAL A 31 -0.50 1.58 -3.56
N PHE A 32 0.23 0.58 -4.07
CA PHE A 32 0.21 0.27 -5.51
C PHE A 32 -1.12 -0.33 -5.97
N TYR A 33 -1.79 -1.11 -5.12
CA TYR A 33 -3.16 -1.56 -5.37
C TYR A 33 -4.11 -0.37 -5.53
N VAL A 34 -4.08 0.59 -4.60
CA VAL A 34 -4.89 1.81 -4.68
C VAL A 34 -4.61 2.59 -5.96
N ILE A 35 -3.33 2.79 -6.29
CA ILE A 35 -2.93 3.49 -7.53
C ILE A 35 -3.52 2.82 -8.76
N ALA A 36 -3.52 1.49 -8.81
CA ALA A 36 -4.07 0.73 -9.92
C ALA A 36 -5.60 0.84 -10.00
N VAL A 37 -6.30 0.64 -8.88
CA VAL A 37 -7.77 0.66 -8.81
C VAL A 37 -8.33 2.05 -9.11
N GLU A 38 -7.76 3.08 -8.49
CA GLU A 38 -8.15 4.49 -8.66
C GLU A 38 -7.62 5.09 -9.98
N ARG A 39 -6.89 4.32 -10.78
CA ARG A 39 -6.24 4.76 -12.03
C ARG A 39 -5.39 6.02 -11.85
N MET A 40 -4.69 6.12 -10.71
CA MET A 40 -3.80 7.25 -10.43
C MET A 40 -2.59 7.23 -11.36
N HIS A 41 -2.06 8.43 -11.67
CA HIS A 41 -0.87 8.57 -12.51
C HIS A 41 0.35 7.83 -11.93
N GLY A 42 0.47 7.74 -10.61
CA GLY A 42 1.45 6.89 -9.96
C GLY A 42 1.74 7.25 -8.51
N PHE A 43 2.85 6.72 -7.99
CA PHE A 43 3.26 6.82 -6.59
C PHE A 43 3.36 8.26 -6.07
N ARG A 44 3.90 9.17 -6.87
CA ARG A 44 4.01 10.59 -6.50
C ARG A 44 2.63 11.23 -6.29
N THR A 45 1.69 10.96 -7.20
CA THR A 45 0.33 11.47 -7.11
C THR A 45 -0.39 10.94 -5.87
N PHE A 46 -0.19 9.66 -5.52
CA PHE A 46 -0.69 9.12 -4.26
C PHE A 46 -0.11 9.87 -3.05
N CYS A 47 1.21 10.07 -3.02
CA CYS A 47 1.86 10.77 -1.91
C CYS A 47 1.38 12.22 -1.78
N GLU A 48 1.28 12.95 -2.88
CA GLU A 48 0.79 14.34 -2.89
C GLU A 48 -0.66 14.43 -2.41
N LYS A 49 -1.53 13.51 -2.85
CA LYS A 49 -2.93 13.43 -2.41
C LYS A 49 -3.08 13.27 -0.89
N HIS A 50 -2.13 12.59 -0.25
CA HIS A 50 -2.18 12.25 1.18
C HIS A 50 -1.14 12.96 2.04
N GLY A 51 -0.44 13.97 1.50
CA GLY A 51 0.57 14.75 2.25
C GLY A 51 1.79 13.93 2.71
N LEU A 52 2.18 12.90 1.95
CA LEU A 52 3.30 12.02 2.26
C LEU A 52 4.61 12.51 1.62
N ASP A 53 5.72 12.34 2.35
CA ASP A 53 7.06 12.58 1.80
C ASP A 53 7.44 11.48 0.80
N THR A 54 7.30 11.79 -0.49
CA THR A 54 7.64 10.88 -1.59
C THR A 54 9.13 10.49 -1.59
N GLY A 55 10.00 11.40 -1.18
CA GLY A 55 11.46 11.18 -1.15
C GLY A 55 11.83 10.21 -0.04
N ASN A 56 11.31 10.42 1.17
CA ASN A 56 11.50 9.52 2.29
C ASN A 56 10.94 8.12 1.99
N LEU A 57 9.71 8.02 1.48
CA LEU A 57 9.12 6.73 1.10
C LEU A 57 9.85 6.07 -0.08
N SER A 58 10.43 6.83 -1.01
CA SER A 58 11.27 6.25 -2.09
C SER A 58 12.62 5.73 -1.57
N ARG A 59 13.08 6.19 -0.41
CA ARG A 59 14.29 5.67 0.25
C ARG A 59 13.98 4.46 1.12
N ILE A 60 12.90 4.52 1.89
CA ILE A 60 12.43 3.42 2.76
C ILE A 60 12.19 2.15 1.95
N ILE A 61 11.60 2.24 0.75
CA ILE A 61 11.35 1.07 -0.12
C ILE A 61 12.64 0.32 -0.50
N LYS A 62 13.77 1.01 -0.59
CA LYS A 62 15.10 0.46 -0.92
C LYS A 62 15.93 0.13 0.33
N THR A 63 15.61 0.77 1.44
CA THR A 63 16.32 0.65 2.71
C THR A 63 15.29 0.54 3.83
N PRO A 64 14.69 -0.66 4.01
CA PRO A 64 13.53 -0.84 4.89
C PRO A 64 13.85 -0.69 6.39
N THR A 65 15.12 -0.60 6.75
CA THR A 65 15.59 -0.28 8.11
C THR A 65 15.42 1.20 8.49
N MET A 66 15.11 2.08 7.52
CA MET A 66 14.83 3.48 7.80
C MET A 66 13.54 3.65 8.62
N LYS A 67 13.46 4.75 9.38
CA LYS A 67 12.29 5.06 10.21
C LYS A 67 11.04 5.24 9.34
N PHE A 68 10.11 4.31 9.45
CA PHE A 68 8.77 4.39 8.88
C PHE A 68 7.80 4.98 9.90
N ASN A 69 6.85 5.79 9.46
CA ASN A 69 5.78 6.29 10.31
C ASN A 69 4.55 5.35 10.23
N PRO A 70 4.20 4.62 11.31
CA PRO A 70 3.04 3.73 11.31
C PRO A 70 1.70 4.43 11.07
N GLN A 71 1.58 5.73 11.35
CA GLN A 71 0.35 6.48 11.05
C GLN A 71 -0.01 6.44 9.56
N TYR A 72 0.93 6.22 8.64
CA TYR A 72 0.61 6.11 7.21
C TYR A 72 -0.24 4.88 6.86
N LEU A 73 -0.26 3.84 7.70
CA LEU A 73 -1.15 2.70 7.53
C LEU A 73 -2.63 3.12 7.63
N SER A 74 -2.93 4.14 8.44
CA SER A 74 -4.32 4.60 8.62
C SER A 74 -4.91 5.14 7.33
N ILE A 75 -4.08 5.63 6.39
CA ILE A 75 -4.55 6.11 5.08
C ILE A 75 -5.24 4.97 4.32
N LEU A 76 -4.62 3.78 4.32
CA LEU A 76 -5.18 2.60 3.63
C LEU A 76 -6.45 2.11 4.31
N VAL A 77 -6.50 2.13 5.64
CA VAL A 77 -7.68 1.69 6.39
C VAL A 77 -8.85 2.67 6.22
N VAL A 78 -8.63 3.95 6.51
CA VAL A 78 -9.68 4.96 6.60
C VAL A 78 -10.20 5.38 5.22
N HIS A 79 -9.30 5.54 4.23
CA HIS A 79 -9.71 6.05 2.92
C HIS A 79 -9.97 4.96 1.88
N TYR A 80 -9.46 3.74 2.10
CA TYR A 80 -9.48 2.68 1.09
C TYR A 80 -10.03 1.34 1.59
N GLY A 81 -10.49 1.25 2.84
CA GLY A 81 -11.15 0.05 3.36
C GLY A 81 -10.23 -1.15 3.57
N PHE A 82 -8.92 -0.93 3.68
CA PHE A 82 -7.99 -2.01 3.97
C PHE A 82 -8.19 -2.56 5.39
N SER A 83 -8.04 -3.87 5.53
CA SER A 83 -8.03 -4.54 6.83
C SER A 83 -6.78 -4.14 7.61
N ALA A 84 -6.98 -3.51 8.77
CA ALA A 84 -5.90 -3.20 9.70
C ALA A 84 -5.21 -4.49 10.19
N HIS A 85 -5.97 -5.57 10.36
CA HIS A 85 -5.43 -6.88 10.70
C HIS A 85 -4.49 -7.37 9.60
N TRP A 86 -4.94 -7.39 8.34
CA TRP A 86 -4.09 -7.81 7.22
C TRP A 86 -2.84 -6.93 7.07
N LEU A 87 -2.94 -5.61 7.24
CA LEU A 87 -1.76 -4.74 7.17
C LEU A 87 -0.70 -5.10 8.23
N LEU A 88 -1.13 -5.46 9.44
CA LEU A 88 -0.24 -5.75 10.55
C LEU A 88 0.28 -7.20 10.55
N THR A 89 -0.57 -8.17 10.21
CA THR A 89 -0.24 -9.61 10.32
C THR A 89 0.04 -10.25 8.97
N GLY A 90 -0.61 -9.78 7.91
CA GLY A 90 -0.64 -10.43 6.60
C GLY A 90 -1.69 -11.52 6.49
N GLU A 91 -2.51 -11.71 7.53
CA GLU A 91 -3.54 -12.73 7.60
C GLU A 91 -4.91 -12.16 7.23
N GLY A 92 -5.78 -13.02 6.69
CA GLY A 92 -7.14 -12.64 6.30
C GLY A 92 -7.23 -11.82 5.00
N PRO A 93 -8.40 -11.24 4.71
CA PRO A 93 -8.64 -10.47 3.49
C PRO A 93 -7.96 -9.10 3.54
N MET A 94 -7.43 -8.66 2.40
CA MET A 94 -6.77 -7.35 2.25
C MET A 94 -7.75 -6.19 2.39
N ILE A 95 -8.92 -6.30 1.75
CA ILE A 95 -10.01 -5.31 1.80
C ILE A 95 -11.14 -5.89 2.64
N VAL A 96 -11.68 -5.09 3.56
CA VAL A 96 -12.88 -5.45 4.30
C VAL A 96 -14.06 -4.96 3.47
N ASN A 97 -14.74 -5.87 2.77
CA ASN A 97 -16.04 -5.54 2.19
C ASN A 97 -17.04 -5.47 3.35
N THR A 98 -17.37 -4.27 3.81
CA THR A 98 -18.57 -4.05 4.61
C THR A 98 -19.78 -4.16 3.69
N GLU A 99 -20.07 -5.38 3.25
CA GLU A 99 -21.39 -5.78 2.76
C GLU A 99 -21.85 -6.99 3.58
N GLU A 100 -21.89 -6.80 4.89
CA GLU A 100 -22.74 -7.59 5.77
C GLU A 100 -23.43 -6.59 6.71
N THR A 101 -24.55 -6.03 6.25
CA THR A 101 -25.67 -5.77 7.14
C THR A 101 -26.29 -7.15 7.42
N PRO A 102 -26.18 -7.72 8.63
CA PRO A 102 -27.25 -8.60 9.08
C PRO A 102 -28.44 -7.67 9.35
N GLU A 103 -29.33 -7.56 8.38
CA GLU A 103 -30.73 -7.34 8.71
C GLU A 103 -31.17 -8.59 9.49
N GLU A 104 -31.24 -8.45 10.82
CA GLU A 104 -32.28 -8.96 11.74
C GLU A 104 -31.79 -8.97 13.20
#